data_AF-A0A1W6L1A7-F1
#
_entry.id   AF-A0A1W6L1A7-F1
#
_cell.length_a   1.000
_cell.length_b   1.000
_cell.length_c   1.000
_cell.angle_alpha   90.00
_cell.angle_beta   90.00
_cell.angle_gamma   90.00
#
_symmetry.space_group_name_H-M   'P 1'
#
loop_
_entity.id
_entity.type
_entity.pdbx_description
1 polymer ?
#
loop_
_entity_poly.entity_id
_entity_poly.type
_entity_poly.pdbx_seq_one_letter_code
_entity_poly.pdbx_strand_id
1 'polypeptide(L)'
;MIIPGATKVLQWNHWLLGFIGLWPFDLNNSKFIFFFAYAMVHTFLQYGDLIEHISDLNHVVANLTETIIINMLIFKMSIYRINTRQLRELIQNIEKDFSTELYNTADEMTIFLKYNSLSRTIVQCFSIMCLISPILFYIHPLLSHLLAYNDSMGNSSIAFVFPIHFRLFFNLTEERTYYIIYACEILLVPTCTCGYNGPICLMITLVLHTCGQISILASQVKSMIHDPKAVHQQLKQIVIKHRRVISLVANLQSAYSAILLPEVSGMTFVICLGSYNVITTSAVTDSSKFLKFLFYILTLTFQLFSLCYIGECLITESTNLYNAFCNYEWYNVSPDHAKLLVMCLLRSQRPLTLTTGKFFTFSLESFRIKTCGAKLIVKVNSNLIST
;
A
#
# COMPACT_ATOMS: atom_id res chain seq x y z
N MET A 1 23.78 4.85 21.05
CA MET A 1 22.47 4.99 21.75
C MET A 1 21.33 4.91 20.72
N ILE A 2 20.14 4.38 21.02
CA ILE A 2 19.02 4.35 20.04
C ILE A 2 18.33 5.71 19.99
N ILE A 3 18.00 6.20 18.79
CA ILE A 3 17.25 7.44 18.59
C ILE A 3 15.85 7.32 19.22
N PRO A 4 15.45 8.24 20.12
CA PRO A 4 14.14 8.21 20.75
C PRO A 4 13.00 8.14 19.72
N GLY A 5 12.16 7.11 19.82
CA GLY A 5 10.99 6.95 18.95
C GLY A 5 11.27 6.33 17.58
N ALA A 6 12.52 6.04 17.20
CA ALA A 6 12.84 5.38 15.93
C ALA A 6 12.20 3.98 15.82
N THR A 7 12.13 3.23 16.92
CA THR A 7 11.47 1.92 16.96
C THR A 7 9.95 2.00 16.75
N LYS A 8 9.32 3.17 17.02
CA LYS A 8 7.87 3.37 16.82
C LYS A 8 7.49 3.41 15.35
N VAL A 9 8.44 3.62 14.43
CA VAL A 9 8.20 3.68 12.98
C VAL A 9 7.63 2.36 12.45
N LEU A 10 8.08 1.23 12.99
CA LEU A 10 7.64 -0.11 12.57
C LEU A 10 6.44 -0.64 13.37
N GLN A 11 5.94 0.09 14.37
CA GLN A 11 4.91 -0.39 15.29
C GLN A 11 3.59 -0.75 14.57
N TRP A 12 3.10 0.11 13.68
CA TRP A 12 1.90 -0.17 12.89
C TRP A 12 2.10 -1.33 11.92
N ASN A 13 3.27 -1.41 11.30
CA ASN A 13 3.63 -2.51 10.40
C ASN A 13 3.63 -3.85 11.15
N HIS A 14 4.21 -3.88 12.36
CA HIS A 14 4.20 -5.04 13.23
C HIS A 14 2.78 -5.46 13.63
N TRP A 15 1.91 -4.51 14.02
CA TRP A 15 0.53 -4.83 14.38
C TRP A 15 -0.26 -5.41 13.22
N LEU A 16 -0.22 -4.78 12.04
CA LEU A 16 -0.96 -5.24 10.86
C LEU A 16 -0.48 -6.62 10.41
N LEU A 17 0.81 -6.79 10.18
CA LEU A 17 1.36 -8.05 9.66
C LEU A 17 1.36 -9.16 10.72
N GLY A 18 1.57 -8.81 11.99
CA GLY A 18 1.55 -9.76 13.11
C GLY A 18 0.16 -10.34 13.37
N PHE A 19 -0.90 -9.57 13.15
CA PHE A 19 -2.28 -10.03 13.30
C PHE A 19 -2.57 -11.24 12.41
N ILE A 20 -2.16 -11.17 11.15
CA ILE A 20 -2.40 -12.21 10.14
C ILE A 20 -1.29 -13.28 10.07
N GLY A 21 -0.26 -13.18 10.93
CA GLY A 21 0.86 -14.12 10.99
C GLY A 21 1.94 -13.93 9.91
N LEU A 22 2.00 -12.75 9.29
CA LEU A 22 2.96 -12.39 8.24
C LEU A 22 4.13 -11.53 8.72
N TRP A 23 4.22 -11.14 10.00
CA TRP A 23 5.36 -10.35 10.46
C TRP A 23 6.70 -11.09 10.21
N PRO A 24 7.69 -10.48 9.51
CA PRO A 24 8.86 -11.22 9.05
C PRO A 24 9.73 -11.84 10.14
N PHE A 25 9.73 -11.32 11.37
CA PHE A 25 10.53 -11.85 12.48
C PHE A 25 9.83 -13.00 13.23
N ASP A 26 8.51 -12.91 13.36
CA ASP A 26 7.68 -13.81 14.16
C ASP A 26 6.57 -14.41 13.30
N LEU A 27 6.96 -15.27 12.35
CA LEU A 27 6.00 -15.92 11.47
C LEU A 27 5.14 -16.90 12.25
N ASN A 28 3.83 -16.77 12.11
CA ASN A 28 2.87 -17.69 12.72
C ASN A 28 2.12 -18.45 11.62
N ASN A 29 2.54 -19.70 11.40
CA ASN A 29 1.98 -20.55 10.33
C ASN A 29 0.48 -20.79 10.53
N SER A 30 0.04 -21.04 11.76
CA SER A 30 -1.36 -21.33 12.05
C SER A 30 -2.26 -20.13 11.73
N LYS A 31 -1.86 -18.92 12.15
CA LYS A 31 -2.60 -17.69 11.80
C LYS A 31 -2.63 -17.47 10.29
N PHE A 32 -1.49 -17.59 9.62
CA PHE A 32 -1.41 -17.41 8.17
C PHE A 32 -2.32 -18.40 7.43
N ILE A 33 -2.23 -19.69 7.74
CA ILE A 33 -3.04 -20.74 7.10
C ILE A 33 -4.52 -20.48 7.36
N PHE A 34 -4.92 -20.12 8.58
CA PHE A 34 -6.30 -19.83 8.92
C PHE A 34 -6.88 -18.71 8.05
N PHE A 35 -6.24 -17.53 8.03
CA PHE A 35 -6.73 -16.38 7.27
C PHE A 35 -6.64 -16.58 5.76
N PHE A 36 -5.60 -17.27 5.29
CA PHE A 36 -5.43 -17.59 3.88
C PHE A 36 -6.50 -18.57 3.38
N ALA A 37 -6.75 -19.65 4.12
CA ALA A 37 -7.79 -20.61 3.82
C ALA A 37 -9.18 -19.97 3.89
N TYR A 38 -9.42 -19.12 4.89
CA TYR A 38 -10.66 -18.35 5.00
C TYR A 38 -10.89 -17.48 3.76
N ALA A 39 -9.88 -16.72 3.31
CA ALA A 39 -9.97 -15.92 2.09
C ALA A 39 -10.22 -16.78 0.83
N MET A 40 -9.58 -17.95 0.72
CA MET A 40 -9.80 -18.87 -0.39
C MET A 40 -11.23 -19.41 -0.45
N VAL A 41 -11.77 -19.85 0.70
CA VAL A 41 -13.16 -20.31 0.80
C VAL A 41 -14.10 -19.19 0.38
N HIS A 42 -13.85 -17.97 0.87
CA HIS A 42 -14.60 -16.78 0.49
C HIS A 42 -14.61 -16.54 -1.02
N THR A 43 -13.43 -16.50 -1.64
CA THR A 43 -13.31 -16.34 -3.09
C THR A 43 -14.08 -17.43 -3.85
N PHE A 44 -14.05 -18.67 -3.39
CA PHE A 44 -14.82 -19.75 -4.01
C PHE A 44 -16.34 -19.50 -3.94
N LEU A 45 -16.85 -19.06 -2.79
CA LEU A 45 -18.28 -18.74 -2.61
C LEU A 45 -18.70 -17.53 -3.46
N GLN A 46 -17.84 -16.51 -3.60
CA GLN A 46 -18.12 -15.35 -4.45
C GLN A 46 -18.20 -15.71 -5.93
N TYR A 47 -17.31 -16.58 -6.42
CA TYR A 47 -17.40 -17.09 -7.79
C TYR A 47 -18.65 -17.93 -8.02
N GLY A 48 -19.09 -18.71 -7.02
CA GLY A 48 -20.36 -19.42 -7.08
C GLY A 48 -21.54 -18.48 -7.29
N ASP A 49 -21.58 -17.38 -6.53
CA ASP A 49 -22.64 -16.36 -6.62
C ASP A 49 -22.60 -15.61 -7.96
N LEU A 50 -21.40 -15.28 -8.45
CA LEU A 50 -21.20 -14.63 -9.74
C LEU A 50 -21.77 -15.45 -10.90
N ILE A 51 -21.62 -16.78 -10.84
CA ILE A 51 -22.12 -17.70 -11.89
C ILE A 51 -23.65 -17.76 -11.85
N GLU A 52 -24.25 -17.83 -10.65
CA GLU A 52 -25.71 -17.89 -10.51
C GLU A 52 -26.40 -16.61 -11.00
N HIS A 53 -25.78 -15.45 -10.79
CA HIS A 53 -26.35 -14.15 -11.12
C HIS A 53 -25.74 -13.51 -12.38
N ILE A 54 -25.12 -14.30 -13.26
CA ILE A 54 -24.39 -13.78 -14.44
C ILE A 54 -25.26 -12.95 -15.40
N SER A 55 -26.58 -13.16 -15.38
CA SER A 55 -27.54 -12.41 -16.19
C SER A 55 -27.84 -11.00 -15.65
N ASP A 56 -27.57 -10.72 -14.37
CA ASP A 56 -27.77 -9.39 -13.77
C ASP A 56 -26.45 -8.60 -13.77
N LEU A 57 -26.35 -7.64 -14.68
CA LEU A 57 -25.16 -6.80 -14.82
C LEU A 57 -24.80 -6.05 -13.54
N ASN A 58 -25.79 -5.52 -12.80
CA ASN A 58 -25.51 -4.74 -11.59
C ASN A 58 -24.92 -5.63 -10.50
N HIS A 59 -25.47 -6.83 -10.33
CA HIS A 59 -24.97 -7.83 -9.40
C HIS A 59 -23.57 -8.30 -9.78
N VAL A 60 -23.35 -8.60 -11.07
CA VAL A 60 -22.04 -8.99 -11.61
C VAL A 60 -20.98 -7.92 -11.33
N VAL A 61 -21.30 -6.64 -11.56
CA VAL A 61 -20.35 -5.54 -11.33
C VAL A 61 -20.04 -5.36 -9.84
N ALA A 62 -21.04 -5.48 -8.96
CA ALA A 62 -20.83 -5.42 -7.52
C ALA A 62 -19.96 -6.59 -7.01
N ASN A 63 -20.31 -7.83 -7.38
CA ASN A 63 -19.55 -9.02 -7.01
C ASN A 63 -18.11 -8.95 -7.55
N LEU A 64 -17.89 -8.59 -8.81
CA LEU A 64 -16.54 -8.47 -9.38
C LEU A 64 -15.69 -7.40 -8.67
N THR A 65 -16.29 -6.29 -8.23
CA THR A 65 -15.59 -5.25 -7.46
C THR A 65 -15.02 -5.84 -6.17
N GLU A 66 -15.77 -6.71 -5.50
CA GLU A 66 -15.37 -7.38 -4.26
C GLU A 66 -14.36 -8.51 -4.53
N THR A 67 -14.69 -9.42 -5.46
CA THR A 67 -13.92 -10.62 -5.81
C THR A 67 -12.51 -10.28 -6.31
N ILE A 68 -12.34 -9.21 -7.09
CA ILE A 68 -11.01 -8.78 -7.56
C ILE A 68 -10.10 -8.40 -6.38
N ILE A 69 -10.62 -7.72 -5.34
CA ILE A 69 -9.82 -7.37 -4.16
C ILE A 69 -9.41 -8.60 -3.37
N ILE A 70 -10.31 -9.56 -3.16
CA ILE A 70 -9.97 -10.76 -2.38
C ILE A 70 -8.92 -11.60 -3.13
N ASN A 71 -9.02 -11.69 -4.46
CA ASN A 71 -7.98 -12.32 -5.28
C ASN A 71 -6.62 -11.62 -5.15
N MET A 72 -6.59 -10.28 -5.17
CA MET A 72 -5.35 -9.54 -4.93
C MET A 72 -4.80 -9.78 -3.53
N LEU A 73 -5.66 -9.85 -2.52
CA LEU A 73 -5.27 -10.15 -1.14
C LEU A 73 -4.57 -11.51 -1.06
N ILE A 74 -5.17 -12.56 -1.62
CA ILE A 74 -4.60 -13.92 -1.63
C ILE A 74 -3.25 -13.91 -2.35
N PHE A 75 -3.19 -13.26 -3.51
CA PHE A 75 -1.96 -13.12 -4.28
C PHE A 75 -0.87 -12.39 -3.48
N LYS A 76 -1.17 -11.25 -2.88
CA LYS A 76 -0.22 -10.47 -2.06
C LYS A 76 0.26 -11.25 -0.84
N MET A 77 -0.66 -11.89 -0.11
CA MET A 77 -0.29 -12.71 1.04
C MET A 77 0.67 -13.83 0.64
N SER A 78 0.44 -14.47 -0.52
CA SER A 78 1.32 -15.50 -1.07
C SER A 78 2.72 -14.96 -1.41
N ILE A 79 2.78 -13.90 -2.22
CA ILE A 79 4.06 -13.31 -2.63
C ILE A 79 4.83 -12.73 -1.45
N TYR A 80 4.15 -12.05 -0.53
CA TYR A 80 4.76 -11.52 0.68
C TYR A 80 5.36 -12.65 1.53
N ARG A 81 4.64 -13.77 1.66
CA ARG A 81 5.11 -14.96 2.38
C ARG A 81 6.36 -15.55 1.72
N ILE A 82 6.40 -15.64 0.40
CA ILE A 82 7.57 -16.12 -0.35
C ILE A 82 8.77 -15.19 -0.13
N ASN A 83 8.56 -13.87 -0.17
CA ASN A 83 9.63 -12.87 -0.07
C ASN A 83 10.01 -12.52 1.38
N THR A 84 9.45 -13.21 2.37
CA THR A 84 9.61 -12.87 3.79
C THR A 84 11.07 -12.85 4.25
N ARG A 85 11.93 -13.74 3.74
CA ARG A 85 13.36 -13.72 4.07
C ARG A 85 14.03 -12.41 3.62
N GLN A 86 13.79 -12.00 2.39
CA GLN A 86 14.33 -10.75 1.84
C GLN A 86 13.79 -9.53 2.60
N LEU A 87 12.51 -9.55 2.98
CA LEU A 87 11.89 -8.50 3.78
C LEU A 87 12.46 -8.41 5.20
N ARG A 88 12.76 -9.56 5.84
CA ARG A 88 13.45 -9.59 7.13
C ARG A 88 14.82 -8.93 7.03
N GLU A 89 15.62 -9.28 6.01
CA GLU A 89 16.94 -8.69 5.77
C GLU A 89 16.85 -7.17 5.51
N LEU A 90 15.81 -6.71 4.80
CA LEU A 90 15.55 -5.28 4.60
C LEU A 90 15.24 -4.56 5.91
N ILE A 91 14.37 -5.11 6.77
CA ILE A 91 14.04 -4.50 8.06
C ILE A 91 15.27 -4.46 8.97
N GLN A 92 16.02 -5.56 9.07
CA GLN A 92 17.27 -5.61 9.85
C GLN A 92 18.29 -4.57 9.37
N ASN A 93 18.35 -4.31 8.07
CA ASN A 93 19.25 -3.30 7.54
C ASN A 93 18.80 -1.88 7.91
N ILE A 94 17.51 -1.61 8.03
CA ILE A 94 16.98 -0.30 8.43
C ILE A 94 17.11 -0.09 9.94
N GLU A 95 16.89 -1.12 10.74
CA GLU A 95 17.03 -1.04 12.21
C GLU A 95 18.44 -0.64 12.64
N LYS A 96 19.47 -0.99 11.87
CA LYS A 96 20.86 -0.53 12.09
C LYS A 96 20.96 1.01 12.07
N ASP A 97 20.14 1.68 11.26
CA ASP A 97 20.17 3.14 11.12
C ASP A 97 19.48 3.88 12.27
N PHE A 98 18.96 3.15 13.27
CA PHE A 98 18.33 3.75 14.46
C PHE A 98 19.34 4.16 15.53
N SER A 99 20.62 3.86 15.34
CA SER A 99 21.69 4.30 16.25
C SER A 99 22.04 5.77 16.03
N THR A 100 22.07 6.56 17.11
CA THR A 100 22.49 7.97 17.10
C THR A 100 23.92 8.14 16.61
N GLU A 101 24.77 7.13 16.76
CA GLU A 101 26.21 7.15 16.41
C GLU A 101 26.46 7.26 14.90
N LEU A 102 25.44 7.05 14.08
CA LEU A 102 25.55 7.09 12.62
C LEU A 102 25.34 8.49 12.01
N TYR A 103 24.97 9.46 12.85
CA TYR A 103 24.61 10.82 12.44
C TYR A 103 25.62 11.81 13.02
N ASN A 104 26.24 12.60 12.15
CA ASN A 104 27.31 13.53 12.53
C ASN A 104 26.76 14.88 13.01
N THR A 105 25.58 15.28 12.52
CA THR A 105 24.98 16.59 12.80
C THR A 105 23.52 16.48 13.23
N ALA A 106 23.04 17.50 13.94
CA ALA A 106 21.63 17.61 14.32
C ALA A 106 20.70 17.69 13.10
N ASP A 107 21.17 18.27 11.99
CA ASP A 107 20.43 18.37 10.74
C ASP A 107 20.19 16.99 10.11
N GLU A 108 21.21 16.11 10.08
CA GLU A 108 21.05 14.74 9.59
C GLU A 108 20.00 13.96 10.39
N MET A 109 20.02 14.11 11.72
CA MET A 109 19.03 13.48 12.59
C MET A 109 17.62 14.07 12.40
N THR A 110 17.52 15.37 12.14
CA THR A 110 16.25 16.03 11.81
C THR A 110 15.66 15.49 10.50
N ILE A 111 16.50 15.28 9.47
CA ILE A 111 16.08 14.68 8.20
C ILE A 111 15.56 13.25 8.42
N PHE A 112 16.29 12.44 9.19
CA PHE A 112 15.88 11.08 9.54
C PHE A 112 14.50 11.05 10.23
N LEU A 113 14.32 11.88 11.26
CA LEU A 113 13.06 11.97 12.00
C LEU A 113 11.90 12.47 11.13
N LYS A 114 12.15 13.40 10.21
CA LYS A 114 11.15 13.91 9.27
C LYS A 114 10.59 12.82 8.35
N TYR A 115 11.45 11.99 7.76
CA TYR A 115 11.00 10.91 6.87
C TYR A 115 10.27 9.81 7.65
N ASN A 116 10.72 9.51 8.86
CA ASN A 116 10.08 8.56 9.76
C ASN A 116 8.70 9.02 10.24
N SER A 117 8.57 10.31 10.58
CA SER A 117 7.28 10.88 10.98
C SER A 117 6.30 10.91 9.79
N LEU A 118 6.77 11.30 8.60
CA LEU A 118 5.98 11.27 7.38
C LEU A 118 5.48 9.86 7.06
N SER A 119 6.36 8.85 7.11
CA SER A 119 5.97 7.46 6.91
C SER A 119 4.88 7.02 7.88
N ARG A 120 5.08 7.31 9.18
CA ARG A 120 4.12 6.94 10.21
C ARG A 120 2.77 7.60 9.98
N THR A 121 2.73 8.89 9.64
CA THR A 121 1.48 9.59 9.35
C THR A 121 0.75 8.96 8.16
N ILE A 122 1.45 8.69 7.05
CA ILE A 122 0.83 8.06 5.87
C ILE A 122 0.29 6.67 6.22
N VAL A 123 1.09 5.83 6.91
CA VAL A 123 0.66 4.48 7.31
C VAL A 123 -0.54 4.52 8.25
N GLN A 124 -0.58 5.46 9.20
CA GLN A 124 -1.70 5.64 10.11
C GLN A 124 -2.97 6.06 9.38
N CYS A 125 -2.89 7.12 8.55
CA CYS A 125 -4.02 7.58 7.75
C CYS A 125 -4.55 6.46 6.84
N PHE A 126 -3.65 5.75 6.14
CA PHE A 126 -4.04 4.64 5.27
C PHE A 126 -4.74 3.52 6.04
N SER A 127 -4.16 3.10 7.16
CA SER A 127 -4.72 2.02 7.99
C SER A 127 -6.10 2.37 8.55
N ILE A 128 -6.30 3.62 8.98
CA ILE A 128 -7.61 4.11 9.46
C ILE A 128 -8.65 4.12 8.34
N MET A 129 -8.31 4.66 7.15
CA MET A 129 -9.23 4.64 6.00
C MET A 129 -9.63 3.22 5.59
N CYS A 130 -8.67 2.29 5.62
CA CYS A 130 -8.88 0.88 5.32
C CYS A 130 -9.64 0.10 6.41
N LEU A 131 -9.75 0.62 7.63
CA LEU A 131 -10.63 0.07 8.66
C LEU A 131 -12.07 0.57 8.45
N ILE A 132 -12.23 1.87 8.16
CA ILE A 132 -13.55 2.49 7.99
C ILE A 132 -14.30 1.89 6.78
N SER A 133 -13.61 1.67 5.66
CA SER A 133 -14.29 1.23 4.43
C SER A 133 -15.01 -0.12 4.57
N PRO A 134 -14.39 -1.21 5.08
CA PRO A 134 -15.12 -2.46 5.36
C PRO A 134 -16.23 -2.27 6.39
N ILE A 135 -16.02 -1.47 7.44
CA ILE A 135 -17.06 -1.23 8.46
C ILE A 135 -18.33 -0.66 7.81
N LEU A 136 -18.22 0.24 6.83
CA LEU A 136 -19.38 0.76 6.11
C LEU A 136 -20.13 -0.33 5.32
N PHE A 137 -19.42 -1.28 4.73
CA PHE A 137 -20.03 -2.45 4.07
C PHE A 137 -20.77 -3.35 5.06
N TYR A 138 -20.28 -3.47 6.30
CA TYR A 138 -20.89 -4.29 7.36
C TYR A 138 -21.95 -3.56 8.19
N ILE A 139 -22.02 -2.22 8.18
CA ILE A 139 -23.10 -1.50 8.86
C ILE A 139 -24.31 -1.36 7.93
N HIS A 140 -24.08 -1.20 6.63
CA HIS A 140 -25.14 -0.97 5.65
C HIS A 140 -26.27 -2.03 5.69
N PRO A 141 -26.00 -3.35 5.57
CA PRO A 141 -27.06 -4.37 5.57
C PRO A 141 -27.83 -4.40 6.88
N LEU A 142 -27.12 -4.25 8.01
CA LEU A 142 -27.75 -4.23 9.34
C LEU A 142 -28.70 -3.05 9.49
N LEU A 143 -28.28 -1.85 9.06
CA LEU A 143 -29.13 -0.66 9.09
C LEU A 143 -30.35 -0.85 8.17
N SER A 144 -30.16 -1.37 6.96
CA SER A 144 -31.29 -1.62 6.05
C SER A 144 -32.27 -2.67 6.60
N HIS A 145 -31.76 -3.68 7.29
CA HIS A 145 -32.58 -4.72 7.92
C HIS A 145 -33.39 -4.16 9.10
N LEU A 146 -32.77 -3.34 9.96
CA LEU A 146 -33.44 -2.68 11.08
C LEU A 146 -34.50 -1.67 10.64
N LEU A 147 -34.22 -0.89 9.60
CA LEU A 147 -35.19 0.06 9.04
C LEU A 147 -36.38 -0.69 8.41
N ALA A 148 -36.10 -1.73 7.63
CA ALA A 148 -37.14 -2.58 7.06
C ALA A 148 -38.00 -3.23 8.15
N TYR A 149 -37.41 -3.72 9.24
CA TYR A 149 -38.12 -4.29 10.38
C TYR A 149 -39.06 -3.29 11.07
N ASN A 150 -38.61 -2.03 11.25
CA ASN A 150 -39.42 -0.97 11.86
C ASN A 150 -40.59 -0.54 10.95
N ASP A 151 -40.37 -0.48 9.63
CA ASP A 151 -41.40 -0.13 8.66
C ASP A 151 -42.40 -1.29 8.43
N SER A 152 -41.96 -2.55 8.61
CA SER A 152 -42.74 -3.76 8.34
C SER A 152 -43.60 -4.26 9.50
N MET A 153 -44.17 -3.37 10.33
CA MET A 153 -45.21 -3.75 11.33
C MET A 153 -46.47 -4.42 10.71
N GLY A 154 -46.49 -4.70 9.40
CA GLY A 154 -47.41 -5.63 8.75
C GLY A 154 -46.80 -6.36 7.53
N ASN A 155 -46.60 -7.68 7.66
CA ASN A 155 -46.67 -8.68 6.58
C ASN A 155 -45.69 -8.65 5.38
N SER A 156 -44.48 -8.10 5.51
CA SER A 156 -43.42 -8.34 4.49
C SER A 156 -42.32 -9.26 5.02
N SER A 157 -41.97 -10.29 4.24
CA SER A 157 -40.80 -11.13 4.48
C SER A 157 -39.53 -10.30 4.28
N ILE A 158 -38.85 -9.99 5.38
CA ILE A 158 -37.62 -9.19 5.37
C ILE A 158 -36.50 -9.98 4.69
N ALA A 159 -35.94 -9.44 3.61
CA ALA A 159 -34.82 -10.08 2.92
C ALA A 159 -33.55 -10.06 3.80
N PHE A 160 -32.88 -11.20 3.90
CA PHE A 160 -31.56 -11.30 4.51
C PHE A 160 -30.50 -10.77 3.53
N VAL A 161 -29.83 -9.68 3.90
CA VAL A 161 -28.82 -9.03 3.05
C VAL A 161 -27.46 -9.14 3.72
N PHE A 162 -26.46 -9.60 2.98
CA PHE A 162 -25.08 -9.72 3.47
C PHE A 162 -24.21 -8.53 3.06
N PRO A 163 -23.10 -8.27 3.78
CA PRO A 163 -22.14 -7.21 3.44
C PRO A 163 -21.48 -7.38 2.08
N ILE A 164 -21.34 -8.63 1.64
CA ILE A 164 -20.58 -9.09 0.48
C ILE A 164 -21.43 -10.13 -0.24
N HIS A 165 -21.29 -10.21 -1.57
CA HIS A 165 -22.02 -11.15 -2.40
C HIS A 165 -21.33 -12.51 -2.39
N PHE A 166 -21.99 -13.55 -1.88
CA PHE A 166 -21.48 -14.90 -1.86
C PHE A 166 -22.62 -15.93 -1.87
N ARG A 167 -22.32 -17.12 -2.38
CA ARG A 167 -23.32 -18.18 -2.54
C ARG A 167 -23.50 -18.97 -1.25
N LEU A 168 -24.75 -19.21 -0.90
CA LEU A 168 -25.13 -20.17 0.14
C LEU A 168 -25.61 -21.47 -0.50
N PHE A 169 -25.17 -22.60 0.03
CA PHE A 169 -25.57 -23.93 -0.46
C PHE A 169 -26.89 -24.43 0.16
N PHE A 170 -27.54 -23.60 0.97
CA PHE A 170 -28.79 -23.91 1.65
C PHE A 170 -29.68 -22.66 1.73
N ASN A 171 -30.99 -22.88 1.82
CA ASN A 171 -31.96 -21.79 1.92
C ASN A 171 -31.94 -21.20 3.34
N LEU A 172 -31.74 -19.89 3.44
CA LEU A 172 -31.86 -19.15 4.69
C LEU A 172 -33.33 -18.91 5.03
N THR A 173 -33.86 -19.69 5.97
CA THR A 173 -35.22 -19.51 6.48
C THR A 173 -35.25 -19.02 7.93
N GLU A 174 -34.16 -19.18 8.68
CA GLU A 174 -34.10 -18.89 10.11
C GLU A 174 -33.16 -17.72 10.44
N GLU A 175 -33.66 -16.77 11.23
CA GLU A 175 -32.93 -15.55 11.62
C GLU A 175 -31.66 -15.86 12.44
N ARG A 176 -31.68 -16.91 13.27
CA ARG A 176 -30.50 -17.35 14.05
C ARG A 176 -29.32 -17.72 13.16
N THR A 177 -29.61 -18.45 12.09
CA THR A 177 -28.60 -18.88 11.12
C THR A 177 -28.03 -17.67 10.37
N TYR A 178 -28.86 -16.67 10.05
CA TYR A 178 -28.40 -15.41 9.47
C TYR A 178 -27.36 -14.69 10.36
N TYR A 179 -27.63 -14.49 11.66
CA TYR A 179 -26.66 -13.82 12.55
C TYR A 179 -25.36 -14.60 12.75
N ILE A 180 -25.42 -15.95 12.77
CA ILE A 180 -24.21 -16.78 12.87
C ILE A 180 -23.33 -16.59 11.64
N ILE A 181 -23.91 -16.67 10.43
CA ILE A 181 -23.16 -16.44 9.19
C ILE A 181 -22.61 -15.01 9.17
N TYR A 182 -23.41 -14.02 9.53
CA TYR A 182 -22.98 -12.63 9.63
C TYR A 182 -21.76 -12.46 10.56
N ALA A 183 -21.76 -13.15 11.71
CA ALA A 183 -20.64 -13.13 12.64
C ALA A 183 -19.38 -13.80 12.07
N CYS A 184 -19.53 -14.86 11.28
CA CYS A 184 -18.42 -15.46 10.53
C CYS A 184 -17.83 -14.47 9.52
N GLU A 185 -18.70 -13.76 8.77
CA GLU A 185 -18.30 -12.78 7.77
C GLU A 185 -17.40 -11.68 8.34
N ILE A 186 -17.66 -11.22 9.58
CA ILE A 186 -16.86 -10.15 10.24
C ILE A 186 -15.36 -10.42 10.21
N LEU A 187 -14.92 -11.68 10.18
CA LEU A 187 -13.50 -12.05 10.05
C LEU A 187 -12.84 -11.57 8.75
N LEU A 188 -13.62 -11.25 7.72
CA LEU A 188 -13.07 -10.67 6.50
C LEU A 188 -12.56 -9.25 6.70
N VAL A 189 -13.13 -8.48 7.63
CA VAL A 189 -12.66 -7.11 7.93
C VAL A 189 -11.17 -7.10 8.29
N PRO A 190 -10.71 -7.80 9.36
CA PRO A 190 -9.29 -7.80 9.67
C PRO A 190 -8.46 -8.56 8.64
N THR A 191 -9.02 -9.55 7.93
CA THR A 191 -8.32 -10.23 6.82
C THR A 191 -7.95 -9.24 5.72
N CYS A 192 -8.94 -8.45 5.25
CA CYS A 192 -8.75 -7.40 4.27
C CYS A 192 -7.82 -6.30 4.80
N THR A 193 -8.10 -5.76 5.99
CA THR A 193 -7.29 -4.65 6.51
C THR A 193 -5.83 -5.06 6.72
N CYS A 194 -5.56 -6.22 7.31
CA CYS A 194 -4.20 -6.63 7.64
C CYS A 194 -3.47 -7.31 6.47
N GLY A 195 -4.13 -8.25 5.80
CA GLY A 195 -3.54 -9.06 4.73
C GLY A 195 -3.27 -8.28 3.45
N TYR A 196 -4.17 -7.36 3.08
CA TYR A 196 -4.01 -6.56 1.87
C TYR A 196 -3.20 -5.27 2.10
N ASN A 197 -3.42 -4.54 3.22
CA ASN A 197 -2.70 -3.27 3.47
C ASN A 197 -1.34 -3.45 4.14
N GLY A 198 -1.17 -4.45 5.02
CA GLY A 198 0.07 -4.67 5.76
C GLY A 198 1.33 -4.66 4.87
N PRO A 199 1.36 -5.42 3.75
CA PRO A 199 2.46 -5.40 2.80
C PRO A 199 2.80 -3.99 2.26
N ILE A 200 1.77 -3.21 1.91
CA ILE A 200 1.90 -1.86 1.35
C ILE A 200 2.38 -0.87 2.41
N CYS A 201 1.81 -0.93 3.62
CA CYS A 201 2.24 -0.10 4.74
C CYS A 201 3.73 -0.29 5.03
N LEU A 202 4.20 -1.55 5.05
CA LEU A 202 5.63 -1.81 5.25
C LEU A 202 6.45 -1.22 4.11
N MET A 203 6.00 -1.37 2.86
CA MET A 203 6.71 -0.79 1.71
C MET A 203 6.84 0.74 1.81
N ILE A 204 5.75 1.44 2.17
CA ILE A 204 5.76 2.90 2.40
C ILE A 204 6.85 3.27 3.41
N THR A 205 6.94 2.53 4.51
CA THR A 205 7.97 2.74 5.53
C THR A 205 9.38 2.49 5.02
N LEU A 206 9.64 1.37 4.35
CA LEU A 206 10.97 1.04 3.88
C LEU A 206 11.46 2.03 2.80
N VAL A 207 10.57 2.46 1.89
CA VAL A 207 10.90 3.41 0.82
C VAL A 207 11.17 4.79 1.41
N LEU A 208 10.31 5.32 2.28
CA LEU A 208 10.52 6.64 2.87
C LEU A 208 11.75 6.69 3.79
N HIS A 209 12.06 5.62 4.53
CA HIS A 209 13.33 5.50 5.25
C HIS A 209 14.52 5.59 4.27
N THR A 210 14.44 4.88 3.15
CA THR A 210 15.48 4.91 2.11
C THR A 210 15.63 6.31 1.52
N CYS A 211 14.53 7.02 1.24
CA CYS A 211 14.56 8.43 0.82
C CYS A 211 15.27 9.32 1.85
N GLY A 212 15.01 9.12 3.15
CA GLY A 212 15.73 9.81 4.21
C GLY A 212 17.23 9.55 4.18
N GLN A 213 17.65 8.29 4.00
CA GLN A 213 19.07 7.94 3.88
C GLN A 213 19.75 8.55 2.65
N ILE A 214 19.04 8.66 1.52
CA ILE A 214 19.54 9.37 0.32
C ILE A 214 19.72 10.86 0.63
N SER A 215 18.74 11.47 1.29
CA SER A 215 18.74 12.90 1.61
C SER A 215 19.89 13.26 2.58
N ILE A 216 20.12 12.41 3.58
CA ILE A 216 21.27 12.51 4.49
C ILE A 216 22.58 12.38 3.70
N LEU A 217 22.70 11.39 2.81
CA LEU A 217 23.88 11.21 1.99
C LEU A 217 24.14 12.43 1.09
N ALA A 218 23.09 13.02 0.51
CA ALA A 218 23.21 14.25 -0.28
C ALA A 218 23.68 15.44 0.56
N SER A 219 23.21 15.55 1.81
CA SER A 219 23.71 16.56 2.77
C SER A 219 25.18 16.36 3.09
N GLN A 220 25.62 15.11 3.32
CA GLN A 220 27.02 14.76 3.58
C GLN A 220 27.94 15.07 2.41
N VAL A 221 27.47 14.86 1.18
CA VAL A 221 28.24 15.24 -0.02
C VAL A 221 28.42 16.76 -0.11
N LYS A 222 27.37 17.53 0.22
CA LYS A 222 27.42 19.00 0.20
C LYS A 222 28.32 19.60 1.29
N SER A 223 28.51 18.90 2.41
CA SER A 223 29.31 19.37 3.54
C SER A 223 30.74 18.81 3.59
N MET A 224 31.17 18.08 2.55
CA MET A 224 32.55 17.58 2.46
C MET A 224 33.57 18.73 2.48
N ILE A 225 34.59 18.60 3.33
CA ILE A 225 35.65 19.60 3.51
C ILE A 225 36.78 19.28 2.51
N HIS A 226 37.57 20.27 2.07
CA HIS A 226 38.69 20.08 1.14
C HIS A 226 40.03 19.64 1.80
N ASP A 227 40.05 19.34 3.10
CA ASP A 227 41.26 18.87 3.80
C ASP A 227 41.63 17.44 3.36
N PRO A 228 42.82 17.19 2.76
CA PRO A 228 43.16 15.91 2.14
C PRO A 228 42.97 14.66 3.01
N LYS A 229 43.24 14.74 4.32
CA LYS A 229 43.07 13.60 5.24
C LYS A 229 41.59 13.36 5.59
N ALA A 230 40.85 14.44 5.85
CA ALA A 230 39.41 14.37 6.13
C ALA A 230 38.60 13.93 4.89
N VAL A 231 38.94 14.45 3.70
CA VAL A 231 38.33 14.09 2.40
C VAL A 231 38.37 12.58 2.19
N HIS A 232 39.51 11.93 2.42
CA HIS A 232 39.65 10.50 2.17
C HIS A 232 38.69 9.67 3.04
N GLN A 233 38.57 10.02 4.33
CA GLN A 233 37.66 9.31 5.25
C GLN A 233 36.19 9.59 4.92
N GLN A 234 35.83 10.85 4.66
CA GLN A 234 34.47 11.25 4.28
C GLN A 234 34.03 10.58 2.97
N LEU A 235 34.90 10.59 1.96
CA LEU A 235 34.63 9.96 0.67
C LEU A 235 34.44 8.45 0.79
N LYS A 236 35.28 7.76 1.59
CA LYS A 236 35.12 6.33 1.87
C LYS A 236 33.74 6.04 2.46
N GLN A 237 33.29 6.84 3.42
CA GLN A 237 31.96 6.70 4.02
C GLN A 237 30.84 6.94 3.01
N ILE A 238 30.96 8.00 2.19
CA ILE A 238 29.99 8.34 1.13
C ILE A 238 29.86 7.20 0.12
N VAL A 239 30.97 6.63 -0.36
CA VAL A 239 30.94 5.52 -1.33
C VAL A 239 30.24 4.29 -0.73
N ILE A 240 30.54 3.96 0.53
CA ILE A 240 29.91 2.84 1.24
C ILE A 240 28.40 3.09 1.40
N LYS A 241 28.00 4.29 1.84
CA LYS A 241 26.59 4.66 2.01
C LYS A 241 25.85 4.68 0.66
N HIS A 242 26.45 5.24 -0.39
CA HIS A 242 25.86 5.28 -1.74
C HIS A 242 25.60 3.87 -2.28
N ARG A 243 26.59 2.97 -2.16
CA ARG A 243 26.43 1.56 -2.55
C ARG A 243 25.33 0.87 -1.73
N ARG A 244 25.28 1.13 -0.42
CA ARG A 244 24.26 0.56 0.47
C ARG A 244 22.85 0.99 0.07
N VAL A 245 22.63 2.28 -0.19
CA VAL A 245 21.32 2.79 -0.58
C VAL A 245 20.88 2.22 -1.95
N ILE A 246 21.79 2.15 -2.92
CA ILE A 246 21.49 1.50 -4.21
C ILE A 246 21.05 0.05 -4.00
N SER A 247 21.76 -0.69 -3.13
CA SER A 247 21.41 -2.07 -2.80
C SER A 247 20.06 -2.16 -2.08
N LEU A 248 19.74 -1.23 -1.18
CA LEU A 248 18.45 -1.20 -0.49
C LEU A 248 17.29 -1.01 -1.48
N VAL A 249 17.41 -0.07 -2.41
CA VAL A 249 16.38 0.14 -3.45
C VAL A 249 16.25 -1.07 -4.36
N ALA A 250 17.36 -1.69 -4.77
CA ALA A 250 17.32 -2.90 -5.60
C ALA A 250 16.64 -4.07 -4.88
N ASN A 251 16.92 -4.27 -3.59
CA ASN A 251 16.30 -5.30 -2.77
C ASN A 251 14.81 -5.01 -2.53
N LEU A 252 14.43 -3.74 -2.31
CA LEU A 252 13.03 -3.32 -2.20
C LEU A 252 12.27 -3.61 -3.50
N GLN A 253 12.84 -3.19 -4.62
CA GLN A 253 12.28 -3.43 -5.95
C GLN A 253 12.08 -4.93 -6.20
N SER A 254 13.08 -5.77 -5.89
CA SER A 254 12.98 -7.22 -6.01
C SER A 254 11.87 -7.80 -5.13
N ALA A 255 11.79 -7.40 -3.86
CA ALA A 255 10.82 -7.94 -2.91
C ALA A 255 9.36 -7.55 -3.23
N TYR A 256 9.16 -6.37 -3.82
CA TYR A 256 7.83 -5.81 -4.07
C TYR A 256 7.39 -5.81 -5.52
N SER A 257 8.25 -6.12 -6.49
CA SER A 257 7.90 -6.02 -7.92
C SER A 257 6.66 -6.84 -8.27
N ALA A 258 6.52 -8.06 -7.74
CA ALA A 258 5.33 -8.89 -7.97
C ALA A 258 4.10 -8.36 -7.20
N ILE A 259 4.27 -7.86 -5.98
CA ILE A 259 3.19 -7.26 -5.17
C ILE A 259 2.58 -6.03 -5.86
N LEU A 260 3.41 -5.24 -6.57
CA LEU A 260 2.99 -4.02 -7.27
C LEU A 260 2.32 -4.27 -8.63
N LEU A 261 2.31 -5.49 -9.16
CA LEU A 261 1.68 -5.79 -10.45
C LEU A 261 0.13 -5.71 -10.39
N PRO A 262 -0.54 -6.36 -9.40
CA PRO A 262 -1.98 -6.21 -9.22
C PRO A 262 -2.40 -4.78 -8.84
N GLU A 263 -1.52 -4.02 -8.20
CA GLU A 263 -1.76 -2.61 -7.84
C GLU A 263 -1.97 -1.72 -9.05
N VAL A 264 -1.25 -1.97 -10.15
CA VAL A 264 -1.39 -1.16 -11.35
C VAL A 264 -2.53 -1.66 -12.21
N SER A 265 -2.65 -2.96 -12.39
CA SER A 265 -3.64 -3.55 -13.28
C SER A 265 -5.01 -3.60 -12.63
N GLY A 266 -5.15 -4.33 -11.52
CA GLY A 266 -6.44 -4.60 -10.94
C GLY A 266 -7.04 -3.42 -10.14
N MET A 267 -6.25 -2.51 -9.53
CA MET A 267 -6.83 -1.30 -8.93
C MET A 267 -7.56 -0.45 -9.97
N THR A 268 -7.05 -0.40 -11.20
CA THR A 268 -7.73 0.32 -12.28
C THR A 268 -9.08 -0.31 -12.59
N PHE A 269 -9.17 -1.65 -12.67
CA PHE A 269 -10.46 -2.34 -12.83
C PHE A 269 -11.41 -2.07 -11.67
N VAL A 270 -10.94 -2.20 -10.43
CA VAL A 270 -11.77 -1.98 -9.23
C VAL A 270 -12.26 -0.55 -9.15
N ILE A 271 -11.42 0.45 -9.47
CA ILE A 271 -11.85 1.86 -9.50
C ILE A 271 -12.92 2.07 -10.57
N CYS A 272 -12.79 1.46 -11.75
CA CYS A 272 -13.80 1.57 -12.81
C CYS A 272 -15.13 0.94 -12.39
N LEU A 273 -15.11 -0.31 -11.91
CA LEU A 273 -16.31 -1.02 -11.47
C LEU A 273 -16.96 -0.35 -10.25
N GLY A 274 -16.16 0.07 -9.26
CA GLY A 274 -16.66 0.80 -8.10
C GLY A 274 -17.24 2.16 -8.47
N SER A 275 -16.68 2.85 -9.47
CA SER A 275 -17.27 4.11 -9.97
C SER A 275 -18.62 3.90 -10.66
N TYR A 276 -18.79 2.79 -11.39
CA TYR A 276 -20.09 2.40 -11.93
C TYR A 276 -21.10 2.17 -10.81
N ASN A 277 -20.73 1.43 -9.76
CA ASN A 277 -21.57 1.23 -8.57
C ASN A 277 -21.96 2.56 -7.89
N VAL A 278 -21.07 3.55 -7.83
CA VAL A 278 -21.40 4.90 -7.31
C VAL A 278 -22.43 5.60 -8.18
N ILE A 279 -22.29 5.57 -9.50
CA ILE A 279 -23.22 6.23 -10.42
C ILE A 279 -24.61 5.58 -10.33
N THR A 280 -24.69 4.25 -10.42
CA THR A 280 -25.97 3.54 -10.38
C THR A 280 -26.69 3.70 -9.06
N THR A 281 -25.98 3.67 -7.93
CA THR A 281 -26.59 3.87 -6.60
C THR A 281 -27.05 5.31 -6.36
N SER A 282 -26.35 6.30 -6.92
CA SER A 282 -26.75 7.71 -6.82
C SER A 282 -28.07 8.00 -7.55
N ALA A 283 -28.35 7.31 -8.66
CA ALA A 283 -29.58 7.46 -9.43
C ALA A 283 -30.82 6.91 -8.71
N VAL A 284 -30.63 5.93 -7.81
CA VAL A 284 -31.72 5.24 -7.09
C VAL A 284 -32.02 5.89 -5.73
N THR A 285 -31.38 7.02 -5.38
CA THR A 285 -31.53 7.72 -4.08
C THR A 285 -31.20 6.88 -2.84
N ASP A 286 -30.44 5.79 -2.98
CA ASP A 286 -29.97 4.99 -1.84
C ASP A 286 -28.67 5.59 -1.26
N SER A 287 -28.84 6.54 -0.34
CA SER A 287 -27.75 7.32 0.26
C SER A 287 -26.73 6.43 1.00
N SER A 288 -27.17 5.32 1.56
CA SER A 288 -26.31 4.38 2.30
C SER A 288 -25.40 3.59 1.35
N LYS A 289 -25.95 3.07 0.24
CA LYS A 289 -25.15 2.37 -0.79
C LYS A 289 -24.16 3.30 -1.48
N PHE A 290 -24.56 4.54 -1.72
CA PHE A 290 -23.66 5.55 -2.29
C PHE A 290 -22.46 5.82 -1.38
N LEU A 291 -22.68 6.02 -0.08
CA LEU A 291 -21.61 6.31 0.88
C LEU A 291 -20.57 5.18 0.97
N LYS A 292 -21.00 3.90 1.03
CA LYS A 292 -20.07 2.77 1.13
C LYS A 292 -19.13 2.69 -0.09
N PHE A 293 -19.65 2.83 -1.31
CA PHE A 293 -18.86 2.75 -2.54
C PHE A 293 -17.99 4.00 -2.75
N LEU A 294 -18.48 5.19 -2.34
CA LEU A 294 -17.69 6.41 -2.38
C LEU A 294 -16.46 6.31 -1.47
N PHE A 295 -16.64 5.93 -0.20
CA PHE A 295 -15.52 5.75 0.73
C PHE A 295 -14.54 4.68 0.27
N TYR A 296 -15.05 3.60 -0.32
CA TYR A 296 -14.23 2.55 -0.90
C TYR A 296 -13.31 3.08 -2.02
N ILE A 297 -13.84 3.83 -2.99
CA ILE A 297 -13.05 4.45 -4.07
C ILE A 297 -12.04 5.46 -3.52
N LEU A 298 -12.42 6.25 -2.51
CA LEU A 298 -11.50 7.21 -1.87
C LEU A 298 -10.31 6.50 -1.22
N THR A 299 -10.55 5.38 -0.52
CA THR A 299 -9.48 4.57 0.09
C THR A 299 -8.53 4.00 -0.96
N LEU A 300 -9.05 3.44 -2.06
CA LEU A 300 -8.22 2.90 -3.14
C LEU A 300 -7.43 3.99 -3.87
N THR A 301 -8.03 5.17 -4.05
CA THR A 301 -7.37 6.32 -4.67
C THR A 301 -6.24 6.84 -3.76
N PHE A 302 -6.49 6.92 -2.45
CA PHE A 302 -5.47 7.31 -1.48
C PHE A 302 -4.30 6.32 -1.43
N GLN A 303 -4.57 5.02 -1.53
CA GLN A 303 -3.55 3.99 -1.67
C GLN A 303 -2.67 4.23 -2.90
N LEU A 304 -3.28 4.38 -4.08
CA LEU A 304 -2.55 4.62 -5.33
C LEU A 304 -1.75 5.93 -5.26
N PHE A 305 -2.33 6.98 -4.70
CA PHE A 305 -1.65 8.25 -4.47
C PHE A 305 -0.43 8.07 -3.56
N SER A 306 -0.58 7.36 -2.44
CA SER A 306 0.52 7.10 -1.49
C SER A 306 1.67 6.35 -2.16
N LEU A 307 1.38 5.35 -3.00
CA LEU A 307 2.38 4.60 -3.76
C LEU A 307 3.12 5.48 -4.77
N CYS A 308 2.40 6.32 -5.52
CA CYS A 308 3.02 7.25 -6.46
C CYS A 308 3.80 8.35 -5.75
N TYR A 309 3.34 8.82 -4.60
CA TYR A 309 4.00 9.84 -3.79
C TYR A 309 5.35 9.34 -3.25
N ILE A 310 5.41 8.15 -2.65
CA ILE A 310 6.68 7.59 -2.17
C ILE A 310 7.66 7.33 -3.33
N GLY A 311 7.14 6.95 -4.51
CA GLY A 311 7.95 6.78 -5.73
C GLY A 311 8.54 8.10 -6.21
N GLU A 312 7.75 9.18 -6.19
CA GLU A 312 8.20 10.53 -6.51
C GLU A 312 9.25 11.04 -5.50
N CYS A 313 9.04 10.81 -4.20
CA CYS A 313 10.04 11.13 -3.18
C CYS A 313 11.37 10.43 -3.47
N LEU A 314 11.34 9.15 -3.87
CA LEU A 314 12.55 8.40 -4.18
C LEU A 314 13.29 8.97 -5.40
N ILE A 315 12.55 9.31 -6.46
CA ILE A 315 13.10 9.96 -7.66
C ILE A 315 13.72 11.32 -7.30
N THR A 316 13.01 12.11 -6.51
CA THR A 316 13.42 13.45 -6.09
C THR A 316 14.70 13.40 -5.27
N GLU A 317 14.75 12.57 -4.23
CA GLU A 317 15.95 12.46 -3.39
C GLU A 317 17.13 11.86 -4.16
N SER A 318 16.89 10.89 -5.06
CA SER A 318 17.95 10.36 -5.92
C SER A 318 18.52 11.44 -6.85
N THR A 319 17.68 12.33 -7.36
CA THR A 319 18.10 13.46 -8.21
C THR A 319 18.83 14.52 -7.39
N ASN A 320 18.40 14.78 -6.16
CA ASN A 320 19.10 15.67 -5.24
C ASN A 320 20.51 15.17 -4.90
N LEU A 321 20.68 13.85 -4.73
CA LEU A 321 21.99 13.25 -4.53
C LEU A 321 22.90 13.41 -5.76
N TYR A 322 22.35 13.21 -6.97
CA TYR A 322 23.08 13.50 -8.21
C TYR A 322 23.54 14.97 -8.27
N ASN A 323 22.64 15.92 -8.00
CA ASN A 323 22.96 17.34 -7.97
C ASN A 323 24.02 17.68 -6.91
N ALA A 324 24.00 17.01 -5.76
CA ALA A 324 25.02 17.18 -4.73
C ALA A 324 26.41 16.76 -5.24
N PHE A 325 26.51 15.63 -5.95
CA PHE A 325 27.77 15.22 -6.58
C PHE A 325 28.21 16.16 -7.72
N CYS A 326 27.27 16.68 -8.52
CA CYS A 326 27.57 17.64 -9.59
C CYS A 326 28.18 18.94 -9.06
N ASN A 327 27.62 19.46 -7.97
CA ASN A 327 28.00 20.75 -7.41
C ASN A 327 29.23 20.69 -6.52
N TYR A 328 29.72 19.49 -6.18
CA TYR A 328 30.98 19.34 -5.47
C TYR A 328 32.15 19.60 -6.42
N GLU A 329 33.18 20.32 -5.97
CA GLU A 329 34.36 20.66 -6.78
C GLU A 329 35.30 19.44 -6.94
N TRP A 330 34.81 18.38 -7.59
CA TRP A 330 35.52 17.11 -7.79
C TRP A 330 36.82 17.27 -8.61
N TYR A 331 36.98 18.38 -9.33
CA TYR A 331 38.19 18.72 -10.08
C TYR A 331 39.30 19.32 -9.20
N ASN A 332 38.99 19.72 -7.97
CA ASN A 332 39.93 20.30 -7.01
C ASN A 332 40.45 19.29 -5.96
N VAL A 333 40.10 18.00 -6.08
CA VAL A 333 40.59 16.93 -5.18
C VAL A 333 41.64 16.06 -5.86
N SER A 334 42.32 15.19 -5.09
CA SER A 334 43.32 14.28 -5.66
C SER A 334 42.72 13.38 -6.75
N PRO A 335 43.52 12.96 -7.76
CA PRO A 335 43.02 12.13 -8.87
C PRO A 335 42.30 10.84 -8.43
N ASP A 336 42.78 10.20 -7.36
CA ASP A 336 42.17 8.99 -6.81
C ASP A 336 40.80 9.27 -6.20
N HIS A 337 40.64 10.40 -5.50
CA HIS A 337 39.37 10.83 -4.93
C HIS A 337 38.38 11.27 -6.02
N ALA A 338 38.86 12.03 -7.00
CA ALA A 338 38.06 12.47 -8.15
C ALA A 338 37.46 11.28 -8.89
N LYS A 339 38.25 10.21 -9.12
CA LYS A 339 37.78 8.99 -9.78
C LYS A 339 36.60 8.34 -9.06
N LEU A 340 36.66 8.23 -7.73
CA LEU A 340 35.56 7.65 -6.92
C LEU A 340 34.31 8.53 -6.94
N LEU A 341 34.46 9.85 -6.85
CA LEU A 341 33.35 10.79 -6.95
C LEU A 341 32.67 10.74 -8.32
N VAL A 342 33.46 10.69 -9.40
CA VAL A 342 32.94 10.54 -10.77
C VAL A 342 32.20 9.21 -10.94
N MET A 343 32.68 8.11 -10.36
CA MET A 343 31.94 6.84 -10.37
C MET A 343 30.59 6.95 -9.66
N CYS A 344 30.53 7.61 -8.49
CA CYS A 344 29.27 7.88 -7.81
C CYS A 344 28.35 8.76 -8.66
N LEU A 345 28.87 9.86 -9.20
CA LEU A 345 28.15 10.80 -10.06
C LEU A 345 27.53 10.09 -11.26
N LEU A 346 28.32 9.33 -12.03
CA LEU A 346 27.87 8.58 -13.20
C LEU A 346 26.77 7.57 -12.84
N ARG A 347 26.87 6.94 -11.66
CA ARG A 347 25.82 6.04 -11.19
C ARG A 347 24.56 6.81 -10.80
N SER A 348 24.67 7.97 -10.15
CA SER A 348 23.53 8.78 -9.70
C SER A 348 22.77 9.46 -10.85
N GLN A 349 23.37 9.59 -12.04
CA GLN A 349 22.68 10.09 -13.25
C GLN A 349 21.41 9.32 -13.60
N ARG A 350 21.32 8.04 -13.21
CA ARG A 350 20.10 7.23 -13.34
C ARG A 350 19.36 7.27 -11.99
N PRO A 351 18.23 7.99 -11.90
CA PRO A 351 17.46 8.07 -10.67
C PRO A 351 17.06 6.68 -10.18
N LEU A 352 17.07 6.51 -8.86
CA LEU A 352 16.48 5.36 -8.21
C LEU A 352 14.96 5.46 -8.31
N THR A 353 14.31 4.45 -8.87
CA THR A 353 12.87 4.46 -9.14
C THR A 353 12.21 3.17 -8.65
N LEU A 354 10.93 3.28 -8.29
CA LEU A 354 10.07 2.12 -8.08
C LEU A 354 9.33 1.82 -9.38
N THR A 355 9.45 0.59 -9.85
CA THR A 355 8.81 0.13 -11.09
C THR A 355 7.97 -1.12 -10.86
N THR A 356 7.07 -1.42 -11.77
CA THR A 356 6.37 -2.70 -11.79
C THR A 356 6.29 -3.23 -13.21
N GLY A 357 6.56 -4.53 -13.36
CA GLY A 357 6.69 -5.19 -14.67
C GLY A 357 7.77 -4.61 -15.58
N LYS A 358 8.63 -3.69 -15.12
CA LYS A 358 9.56 -2.85 -15.91
C LYS A 358 8.89 -1.86 -16.89
N PHE A 359 7.56 -1.78 -16.94
CA PHE A 359 6.84 -0.90 -17.87
C PHE A 359 6.16 0.29 -17.19
N PHE A 360 5.88 0.21 -15.89
CA PHE A 360 5.23 1.29 -15.14
C PHE A 360 6.13 1.79 -14.01
N THR A 361 6.38 3.09 -13.99
CA THR A 361 7.14 3.77 -12.93
C THR A 361 6.17 4.52 -12.02
N PHE A 362 6.30 4.32 -10.71
CA PHE A 362 5.51 5.05 -9.72
C PHE A 362 6.04 6.49 -9.60
N SER A 363 5.21 7.45 -10.04
CA SER A 363 5.48 8.89 -10.00
C SER A 363 4.15 9.65 -9.90
N LEU A 364 4.21 10.92 -9.49
CA LEU A 364 3.01 11.77 -9.47
C LEU A 364 2.42 11.99 -10.87
N GLU A 365 3.26 11.99 -11.90
CA GLU A 365 2.79 12.06 -13.29
C GLU A 365 2.00 10.81 -13.70
N SER A 366 2.49 9.61 -13.35
CA SER A 366 1.76 8.37 -13.57
C SER A 366 0.42 8.34 -12.83
N PHE A 367 0.34 8.92 -11.62
CA PHE A 367 -0.91 9.09 -10.89
C PHE A 367 -1.89 10.01 -11.62
N ARG A 368 -1.42 11.16 -12.11
CA ARG A 368 -2.23 12.10 -12.88
C ARG A 368 -2.80 11.45 -14.14
N ILE A 369 -1.98 10.69 -14.87
CA ILE A 369 -2.41 9.98 -16.08
C ILE A 369 -3.50 8.95 -15.74
N LYS A 370 -3.28 8.11 -14.72
CA LYS A 370 -4.25 7.09 -14.30
C LYS A 370 -5.58 7.69 -13.83
N THR A 371 -5.53 8.75 -13.03
CA THR A 371 -6.74 9.41 -12.53
C THR A 371 -7.49 10.15 -13.64
N CYS A 372 -6.77 10.73 -14.61
CA CYS A 372 -7.38 11.33 -15.79
C CYS A 372 -8.08 10.26 -16.66
N GLY A 373 -7.43 9.12 -16.89
CA GLY A 373 -8.03 7.97 -17.60
C GLY A 373 -9.28 7.45 -16.89
N ALA A 374 -9.23 7.29 -15.57
CA ALA A 374 -10.40 6.89 -14.78
C ALA A 374 -11.55 7.91 -14.90
N LYS A 375 -11.27 9.22 -14.85
CA LYS A 375 -12.29 10.27 -15.05
C LYS A 375 -12.93 10.21 -16.44
N LEU A 376 -12.15 9.92 -17.48
CA LEU A 376 -12.66 9.73 -18.85
C LEU A 376 -13.62 8.53 -18.92
N ILE A 377 -13.23 7.39 -18.33
CA ILE A 377 -14.08 6.18 -18.28
C ILE A 377 -15.37 6.47 -17.53
N VAL A 378 -15.29 7.14 -16.38
CA VAL A 378 -16.45 7.56 -15.58
C VAL A 378 -17.38 8.46 -16.40
N LYS A 379 -16.84 9.44 -17.14
CA LYS A 379 -17.62 10.36 -17.97
C LYS A 379 -18.29 9.65 -19.15
N VAL A 380 -17.64 8.67 -19.75
CA VAL A 380 -18.25 7.83 -20.80
C VAL A 380 -19.38 6.99 -20.22
N ASN A 381 -19.17 6.37 -19.06
CA ASN A 381 -20.18 5.57 -18.39
C ASN A 381 -21.40 6.42 -17.97
N SER A 382 -21.19 7.63 -17.45
CA SER A 382 -22.30 8.53 -17.10
C SER A 382 -23.13 8.92 -18.33
N ASN A 383 -22.47 9.14 -19.47
CA ASN A 383 -23.16 9.49 -20.71
C ASN A 383 -23.98 8.31 -21.26
N LEU A 384 -23.46 7.07 -21.18
CA LEU A 384 -24.16 5.85 -21.61
C LEU A 384 -25.40 5.54 -20.74
N ILE A 385 -25.37 5.92 -19.45
CA ILE A 385 -26.51 5.72 -18.54
C ILE A 385 -27.57 6.82 -18.73
N SER A 386 -27.20 7.98 -19.27
CA SER A 386 -28.12 9.10 -19.54
C SER A 386 -28.84 9.04 -20.89
N THR A 387 -28.47 8.09 -21.75
CA THR A 387 -29.12 7.78 -23.05
C THR A 387 -29.94 6.52 -22.93
#